data_AF-A0AA85JP77-F1
#
_entry.id   AF-A0AA85JP77-F1
#
_cell.length_a   1.000
_cell.length_b   1.000
_cell.length_c   1.000
_cell.angle_alpha   90.00
_cell.angle_beta   90.00
_cell.angle_gamma   90.00
#
_symmetry.space_group_name_H-M   'P 1'
#
loop_
_entity.id
_entity.type
_entity.pdbx_description
1 polymer ?
#
loop_
_entity_poly.entity_id
_entity_poly.type
_entity_poly.pdbx_seq_one_letter_code
_entity_poly.pdbx_strand_id
1 'polypeptide(L)'
;MNRTDYEKKAIEHLSEGPYLLINEKKKSAKFNKMKRNINRLFQEMKPKIGNSLWLTLKPNSHISSRFYGQPKIHKPTVPLRPEIDFTNSPTYNLSKYLLSILQPPQKDTQNIVRNSYDFKSQIEHREIDKEDIMVSYDINSLYTSVPSLDNISGLLESDTTLTQRCPLDGHQ
;
A
#
# COMPACT_ATOMS: atom_id res chain seq x y z
N MET A 1 -0.54 24.00 12.99
CA MET A 1 -1.57 24.22 11.96
C MET A 1 -2.91 24.14 12.67
N ASN A 2 -3.77 25.15 12.51
CA ASN A 2 -5.11 25.10 13.08
C ASN A 2 -6.05 24.26 12.18
N ARG A 3 -7.27 24.02 12.65
CA ARG A 3 -8.27 23.21 11.93
C ARG A 3 -8.65 23.79 10.57
N THR A 4 -8.88 25.10 10.48
CA THR A 4 -9.31 25.77 9.25
C THR A 4 -8.23 25.69 8.16
N ASP A 5 -6.97 25.93 8.53
CA ASP A 5 -5.82 25.80 7.62
C ASP A 5 -5.68 24.38 7.09
N TYR A 6 -5.91 23.39 7.98
CA TYR A 6 -5.87 21.98 7.63
C TYR A 6 -6.98 21.61 6.62
N GLU A 7 -8.23 21.99 6.91
CA GLU A 7 -9.37 21.68 6.04
C GLU A 7 -9.19 22.31 4.66
N LYS A 8 -8.71 23.57 4.60
CA LYS A 8 -8.40 24.24 3.33
C LYS A 8 -7.37 23.46 2.51
N LYS A 9 -6.22 23.12 3.10
CA LYS A 9 -5.15 22.36 2.42
C LYS A 9 -5.60 20.97 2.00
N ALA A 10 -6.43 20.31 2.80
CA ALA A 10 -6.97 19.00 2.48
C ALA A 10 -7.90 19.07 1.25
N ILE A 11 -8.77 20.07 1.18
CA ILE A 11 -9.68 20.27 0.04
C ILE A 11 -8.89 20.64 -1.22
N GLU A 12 -7.91 21.53 -1.11
CA GLU A 12 -7.02 21.92 -2.20
C GLU A 12 -6.31 20.68 -2.80
N HIS A 13 -5.69 19.86 -1.96
CA HIS A 13 -5.07 18.59 -2.37
C HIS A 13 -6.06 17.65 -3.08
N LEU A 14 -7.27 17.51 -2.55
CA LEU A 14 -8.31 16.66 -3.14
C LEU A 14 -8.83 17.21 -4.48
N SER A 15 -8.76 18.52 -4.69
CA SER A 15 -9.22 19.17 -5.93
C SER A 15 -8.19 19.13 -7.06
N GLU A 16 -6.90 19.19 -6.73
CA GLU A 16 -5.80 19.19 -7.71
C GLU A 16 -5.29 17.78 -8.04
N GLY A 17 -5.48 16.83 -7.13
CA GLY A 17 -5.02 15.46 -7.30
C GLY A 17 -5.84 14.64 -8.32
N PRO A 18 -5.51 13.34 -8.51
CA PRO A 18 -6.18 12.46 -9.47
C PRO A 18 -7.57 11.99 -8.99
N TYR A 19 -8.23 12.74 -8.11
CA TYR A 19 -9.46 12.35 -7.45
C TYR A 19 -10.68 12.84 -8.21
N LEU A 20 -11.75 12.04 -8.21
CA LEU A 20 -13.02 12.40 -8.84
C LEU A 20 -14.09 12.59 -7.79
N LEU A 21 -14.63 13.81 -7.71
CA LEU A 21 -15.76 14.11 -6.83
C LEU A 21 -16.98 13.29 -7.25
N ILE A 22 -17.56 12.58 -6.29
CA ILE A 22 -18.79 11.80 -6.51
C ILE A 22 -19.98 12.70 -6.22
N ASN A 23 -20.88 12.84 -7.21
CA ASN A 23 -22.15 13.53 -7.00
C ASN A 23 -22.95 12.85 -5.88
N GLU A 24 -23.38 13.62 -4.88
CA GLU A 24 -24.11 13.13 -3.69
C GLU A 24 -25.35 12.31 -4.06
N LYS A 25 -26.10 12.70 -5.11
CA LYS A 25 -27.27 11.93 -5.58
C LYS A 25 -26.90 10.53 -6.11
N LYS A 26 -25.67 10.36 -6.60
CA LYS A 26 -25.15 9.10 -7.15
C LYS A 26 -24.34 8.29 -6.14
N LYS A 27 -24.05 8.84 -4.96
CA LYS A 27 -23.18 8.24 -3.93
C LYS A 27 -23.66 6.86 -3.50
N SER A 28 -24.91 6.75 -3.08
CA SER A 28 -25.52 5.48 -2.65
C SER A 28 -25.53 4.44 -3.78
N ALA A 29 -25.85 4.86 -5.01
CA ALA A 29 -25.86 3.96 -6.16
C ALA A 29 -24.45 3.43 -6.49
N LYS A 30 -23.43 4.31 -6.48
CA LYS A 30 -22.03 3.93 -6.73
C LYS A 30 -21.50 3.01 -5.62
N PHE A 31 -21.82 3.31 -4.37
CA PHE A 31 -21.47 2.48 -3.22
C PHE A 31 -22.13 1.10 -3.26
N ASN A 32 -23.42 1.02 -3.59
CA ASN A 32 -24.14 -0.25 -3.77
C ASN A 32 -23.59 -1.06 -4.96
N LYS A 33 -23.20 -0.40 -6.06
CA LYS A 33 -22.51 -1.05 -7.18
C LYS A 33 -21.17 -1.64 -6.74
N MET A 34 -20.37 -0.88 -6.00
CA MET A 34 -19.11 -1.36 -5.42
C MET A 34 -19.33 -2.59 -4.52
N LYS A 35 -20.30 -2.52 -3.60
CA LYS A 35 -20.64 -3.65 -2.71
C LYS A 35 -21.02 -4.91 -3.50
N ARG A 36 -21.84 -4.78 -4.55
CA ARG A 36 -22.20 -5.89 -5.44
C ARG A 36 -20.97 -6.48 -6.15
N ASN A 37 -20.11 -5.64 -6.70
CA ASN A 37 -18.90 -6.08 -7.40
C ASN A 37 -17.96 -6.85 -6.47
N ILE A 38 -17.73 -6.33 -5.27
CA ILE A 38 -16.89 -6.98 -4.26
C ILE A 38 -17.49 -8.32 -3.86
N ASN A 39 -18.79 -8.36 -3.55
CA ASN A 39 -19.45 -9.62 -3.17
C ASN A 39 -19.36 -10.64 -4.30
N ARG A 40 -19.58 -10.23 -5.56
CA ARG A 40 -19.41 -11.10 -6.73
C ARG A 40 -18.00 -11.67 -6.81
N LEU A 41 -16.97 -10.81 -6.72
CA LEU A 41 -15.56 -11.23 -6.73
C LEU A 41 -15.29 -12.27 -5.64
N PHE A 42 -15.75 -12.03 -4.41
CA PHE A 42 -15.54 -12.98 -3.33
C PHE A 42 -16.28 -14.30 -3.53
N GLN A 43 -17.44 -14.32 -4.18
CA GLN A 43 -18.12 -15.57 -4.54
C GLN A 43 -17.35 -16.33 -5.63
N GLU A 44 -16.82 -15.64 -6.63
CA GLU A 44 -15.99 -16.23 -7.69
C GLU A 44 -14.67 -16.79 -7.16
N MET A 45 -14.09 -16.15 -6.13
CA MET A 45 -12.87 -16.63 -5.47
C MET A 45 -13.11 -17.84 -4.57
N LYS A 46 -14.31 -17.97 -3.98
CA LYS A 46 -14.63 -19.03 -3.01
C LYS A 46 -14.25 -20.45 -3.46
N PRO A 47 -14.58 -20.92 -4.68
CA PRO A 47 -14.19 -22.26 -5.13
C PRO A 47 -12.67 -22.41 -5.26
N LYS A 48 -11.93 -21.35 -5.60
CA LYS A 48 -10.48 -21.39 -5.78
C LYS A 48 -9.71 -21.41 -4.46
N ILE A 49 -10.19 -20.64 -3.47
CA ILE A 49 -9.48 -20.43 -2.20
C ILE A 49 -9.97 -21.34 -1.06
N GLY A 50 -11.09 -22.05 -1.25
CA GLY A 50 -11.71 -22.90 -0.24
C GLY A 50 -12.48 -22.12 0.85
N ASN A 51 -13.35 -22.82 1.57
CA ASN A 51 -14.29 -22.20 2.50
C ASN A 51 -13.62 -21.54 3.73
N SER A 52 -12.57 -22.18 4.28
CA SER A 52 -11.87 -21.68 5.47
C SER A 52 -11.20 -20.32 5.22
N LEU A 53 -10.40 -20.23 4.15
CA LEU A 53 -9.75 -18.98 3.78
C LEU A 53 -10.77 -17.94 3.35
N TRP A 54 -11.80 -18.32 2.58
CA TRP A 54 -12.89 -17.43 2.21
C TRP A 54 -13.58 -16.76 3.41
N LEU A 55 -13.87 -17.52 4.48
CA LEU A 55 -14.49 -16.97 5.70
C LEU A 55 -13.61 -15.92 6.39
N THR A 56 -12.29 -16.08 6.28
CA THR A 56 -11.30 -15.13 6.82
C THR A 56 -11.17 -13.88 5.95
N LEU A 57 -11.16 -14.05 4.62
CA LEU A 57 -10.92 -12.95 3.69
C LEU A 57 -12.17 -12.13 3.38
N LYS A 58 -13.37 -12.73 3.47
CA LYS A 58 -14.61 -12.05 3.10
C LYS A 58 -14.76 -10.72 3.86
N PRO A 59 -15.35 -9.70 3.23
CA PRO A 59 -15.56 -8.42 3.89
C PRO A 59 -16.41 -8.58 5.15
N ASN A 60 -15.93 -8.07 6.28
CA ASN A 60 -16.73 -7.97 7.52
C ASN A 60 -17.48 -6.64 7.61
N SER A 61 -17.09 -5.66 6.81
CA SER A 61 -17.80 -4.39 6.63
C SER A 61 -17.51 -3.82 5.24
N HIS A 62 -18.27 -2.80 4.85
CA HIS A 62 -18.10 -2.14 3.56
C HIS A 62 -17.75 -0.66 3.72
N ILE A 63 -17.10 -0.28 4.83
CA ILE A 63 -16.80 1.12 5.13
C ILE A 63 -15.84 1.67 4.06
N SER A 64 -16.12 2.88 3.58
CA SER A 64 -15.22 3.57 2.65
C SER A 64 -13.92 3.93 3.37
N SER A 65 -12.78 3.74 2.70
CA SER A 65 -11.50 4.22 3.21
C SER A 65 -11.55 5.72 3.47
N ARG A 66 -10.82 6.17 4.50
CA ARG A 66 -10.83 7.56 4.96
C ARG A 66 -9.56 8.27 4.53
N PHE A 67 -9.69 9.47 4.00
CA PHE A 67 -8.55 10.35 3.75
C PHE A 67 -8.25 11.20 4.98
N TYR A 68 -6.97 11.37 5.29
CA TYR A 68 -6.48 12.40 6.20
C TYR A 68 -5.05 12.81 5.78
N GLY A 69 -4.61 13.98 6.23
CA GLY A 69 -3.28 14.51 5.96
C GLY A 69 -2.44 14.58 7.22
N GLN A 70 -1.17 14.20 7.16
CA GLN A 70 -0.22 14.49 8.24
C GLN A 70 0.55 15.79 7.93
N PRO A 71 0.50 16.82 8.80
CA PRO A 71 1.28 18.03 8.60
C PRO A 71 2.79 17.77 8.65
N LYS A 72 3.51 18.13 7.57
CA LYS A 72 4.98 18.10 7.54
C LYS A 72 5.54 19.38 8.16
N ILE A 73 5.55 19.47 9.50
CA ILE A 73 5.96 20.68 10.26
C ILE A 73 7.40 21.14 10.03
N HIS A 74 8.26 20.26 9.53
CA HIS A 74 9.67 20.53 9.26
C HIS A 74 9.92 21.11 7.85
N LYS A 75 8.88 21.28 7.01
CA LYS A 75 9.00 21.87 5.66
C LYS A 75 8.38 23.28 5.64
N PRO A 76 8.91 24.20 4.81
CA PRO A 76 8.26 25.48 4.55
C PRO A 76 6.80 25.27 4.14
N THR A 77 5.94 26.24 4.47
CA THR A 77 4.48 26.21 4.25
C THR A 77 3.72 25.08 4.94
N VAL A 78 4.38 24.13 5.63
CA VAL A 78 3.78 23.00 6.34
C VAL A 78 2.77 22.24 5.46
N PRO A 79 3.22 21.59 4.37
CA PRO A 79 2.34 20.83 3.47
C PRO A 79 1.74 19.60 4.17
N LEU A 80 0.62 19.10 3.64
CA LEU A 80 0.04 17.84 4.10
C LEU A 80 0.68 16.65 3.37
N ARG A 81 0.99 15.59 4.11
CA ARG A 81 1.25 14.26 3.57
C ARG A 81 -0.09 13.51 3.50
N PRO A 82 -0.65 13.24 2.31
CA PRO A 82 -1.91 12.53 2.20
C PRO A 82 -1.75 11.06 2.63
N GLU A 83 -2.70 10.57 3.42
CA GLU A 83 -2.79 9.18 3.88
C GLU A 83 -4.22 8.66 3.71
N ILE A 84 -4.35 7.38 3.39
CA ILE A 84 -5.63 6.70 3.27
C ILE A 84 -5.69 5.59 4.31
N ASP A 85 -6.62 5.70 5.24
CA ASP A 85 -6.95 4.65 6.19
C ASP A 85 -7.90 3.64 5.52
N PHE A 86 -7.37 2.45 5.25
CA PHE A 86 -8.12 1.30 4.72
C PHE A 86 -8.72 0.41 5.82
N THR A 87 -8.60 0.77 7.10
CA THR A 87 -9.17 -0.01 8.20
C THR A 87 -10.67 -0.18 8.01
N ASN A 88 -11.15 -1.42 8.16
CA ASN A 88 -12.54 -1.80 7.91
C ASN A 88 -13.02 -1.57 6.46
N SER A 89 -12.11 -1.31 5.52
CA SER A 89 -12.48 -1.35 4.11
C SER A 89 -12.80 -2.79 3.68
N PRO A 90 -13.68 -2.98 2.70
CA PRO A 90 -14.07 -4.33 2.29
C PRO A 90 -12.92 -5.18 1.74
N THR A 91 -11.81 -4.57 1.32
CA THR A 91 -10.63 -5.29 0.81
C THR A 91 -9.53 -5.44 1.85
N TYR A 92 -9.70 -4.96 3.09
CA TYR A 92 -8.62 -4.92 4.09
C TYR A 92 -7.98 -6.28 4.37
N ASN A 93 -8.79 -7.31 4.66
CA ASN A 93 -8.28 -8.66 4.92
C ASN A 93 -7.64 -9.29 3.68
N LEU A 94 -8.23 -9.05 2.51
CA LEU A 94 -7.66 -9.49 1.24
C LEU A 94 -6.30 -8.85 0.98
N SER A 95 -6.16 -7.53 1.20
CA SER A 95 -4.87 -6.83 1.06
C SER A 95 -3.82 -7.36 2.03
N LYS A 96 -4.17 -7.66 3.29
CA LYS A 96 -3.26 -8.31 4.24
C LYS A 96 -2.82 -9.70 3.79
N TYR A 97 -3.76 -10.49 3.28
CA TYR A 97 -3.45 -11.81 2.76
C TYR A 97 -2.54 -11.75 1.53
N LEU A 98 -2.84 -10.85 0.59
CA LEU A 98 -1.96 -10.60 -0.55
C LEU A 98 -0.57 -10.13 -0.10
N LEU A 99 -0.46 -9.29 0.94
CA LEU A 99 0.84 -8.90 1.47
C LEU A 99 1.68 -10.12 1.90
N SER A 100 1.06 -11.12 2.54
CA SER A 100 1.76 -12.36 2.92
C SER A 100 2.23 -13.20 1.71
N ILE A 101 1.52 -13.10 0.58
CA ILE A 101 1.88 -13.74 -0.70
C ILE A 101 2.89 -12.89 -1.49
N LEU A 102 2.88 -11.57 -1.34
CA LEU A 102 3.75 -10.68 -2.10
C LEU A 102 5.07 -10.38 -1.39
N GLN A 103 5.15 -10.62 -0.08
CA GLN A 103 6.40 -10.50 0.67
C GLN A 103 7.19 -11.81 0.58
N PRO A 104 8.22 -11.89 -0.28
CA PRO A 104 9.09 -13.06 -0.28
C PRO A 104 9.76 -13.21 1.10
N PRO A 105 10.22 -14.43 1.45
CA PRO A 105 11.12 -14.59 2.57
C PRO A 105 12.28 -13.61 2.34
N GLN A 106 12.56 -12.76 3.33
CA GLN A 106 13.65 -11.79 3.21
C GLN A 106 14.91 -12.56 2.84
N LYS A 107 15.38 -12.39 1.59
CA LYS A 107 16.69 -12.88 1.21
C LYS A 107 17.67 -12.04 2.02
N ASP A 108 18.49 -12.66 2.87
CA ASP A 108 19.63 -12.00 3.48
C ASP A 108 20.54 -11.54 2.34
N THR A 109 20.35 -10.29 1.94
CA THR A 109 21.21 -9.62 0.98
C THR A 109 21.95 -8.53 1.73
N GLN A 110 23.21 -8.32 1.37
CA GLN A 110 24.12 -7.41 2.07
C GLN A 110 23.67 -5.94 2.03
N ASN A 111 22.65 -5.60 1.22
CA ASN A 111 22.15 -4.25 1.00
C ASN A 111 20.82 -3.96 1.69
N ILE A 112 20.29 -4.90 2.48
CA ILE A 112 19.06 -4.69 3.25
C ILE A 112 19.42 -4.17 4.64
N VAL A 113 18.75 -3.08 5.01
CA VAL A 113 18.78 -2.51 6.35
C VAL A 113 17.41 -2.73 6.98
N ARG A 114 17.36 -3.48 8.08
CA ARG A 114 16.10 -3.84 8.75
C ARG A 114 15.52 -2.68 9.56
N ASN A 115 16.38 -1.91 10.22
CA ASN A 115 16.02 -0.78 11.06
C ASN A 115 17.25 0.10 11.34
N SER A 116 17.07 1.19 12.10
CA SER A 116 18.14 2.13 12.43
C SER A 116 19.27 1.53 13.27
N TYR A 117 18.99 0.53 14.11
CA TYR A 117 20.02 -0.14 14.91
C TYR A 117 20.88 -1.07 14.04
N ASP A 118 20.25 -1.82 13.15
CA ASP A 118 20.93 -2.65 12.14
C ASP A 118 21.83 -1.78 11.24
N PHE A 119 21.31 -0.66 10.75
CA PHE A 119 22.11 0.32 10.00
C PHE A 119 23.35 0.75 10.78
N LYS A 120 23.17 1.16 12.05
CA LYS A 120 24.27 1.59 12.91
C LYS A 120 25.33 0.48 13.00
N SER A 121 24.93 -0.75 13.33
CA SER A 121 25.86 -1.88 13.45
C SER A 121 26.61 -2.19 12.15
N GLN A 122 25.95 -2.07 10.99
CA GLN A 122 26.58 -2.29 9.68
C GLN A 122 27.65 -1.25 9.33
N ILE A 123 27.52 -0.01 9.83
CA ILE A 123 28.47 1.07 9.53
C ILE A 123 29.48 1.35 10.65
N GLU A 124 29.26 0.84 11.87
CA GLU A 124 30.05 1.17 13.06
C GLU A 124 31.54 0.85 12.92
N HIS A 125 31.88 -0.18 12.14
CA HIS A 125 33.26 -0.64 11.92
C HIS A 125 33.72 -0.44 10.46
N ARG A 126 33.02 0.38 9.68
CA ARG A 126 33.45 0.73 8.32
C ARG A 126 34.55 1.79 8.40
N GLU A 127 35.75 1.45 7.96
CA GLU A 127 36.82 2.42 7.73
C GLU A 127 36.49 3.25 6.48
N ILE A 128 36.74 4.55 6.56
CA ILE A 128 36.49 5.51 5.47
C ILE A 128 37.86 6.09 5.10
N ASP A 129 38.27 5.89 3.85
CA ASP A 129 39.51 6.42 3.32
C ASP A 129 39.38 7.91 2.98
N LYS A 130 40.52 8.60 2.87
CA LYS A 130 40.55 10.04 2.53
C LYS A 130 39.96 10.35 1.15
N GLU A 131 39.96 9.38 0.24
CA GLU A 131 39.42 9.49 -1.11
C GLU A 131 37.96 9.05 -1.22
N ASP A 132 37.37 8.51 -0.14
CA ASP A 132 35.98 8.07 -0.13
C ASP A 132 35.01 9.25 -0.10
N ILE A 133 33.89 9.10 -0.80
CA ILE A 133 32.83 10.11 -0.87
C ILE A 133 31.53 9.50 -0.37
N MET A 134 30.93 10.14 0.63
CA MET A 134 29.57 9.81 1.06
C MET A 134 28.56 10.51 0.18
N VAL A 135 27.63 9.74 -0.40
CA VAL A 135 26.53 10.27 -1.20
C VAL A 135 25.20 9.90 -0.54
N SER A 136 24.29 10.87 -0.45
CA SER A 136 22.92 10.66 0.06
C SER A 136 21.91 10.98 -1.03
N TYR A 137 20.97 10.06 -1.25
CA TYR A 137 19.88 10.20 -2.20
C TYR A 137 18.55 10.23 -1.45
N ASP A 138 17.67 11.17 -1.81
CA ASP A 138 16.29 11.23 -1.33
C ASP A 138 15.34 10.89 -2.48
N ILE A 139 14.49 9.88 -2.28
CA ILE A 139 13.51 9.46 -3.28
C ILE A 139 12.21 10.22 -3.03
N ASN A 140 11.86 11.07 -4.00
CA ASN A 140 10.57 11.76 -3.98
C ASN A 140 9.45 10.82 -4.42
N SER A 141 8.32 10.88 -3.70
CA SER A 141 7.05 10.29 -4.15
C SER A 141 7.10 8.78 -4.45
N LEU A 142 7.87 8.01 -3.65
CA LEU A 142 8.06 6.56 -3.84
C LEU A 142 6.75 5.79 -4.05
N TYR A 143 5.73 6.03 -3.21
CA TYR A 143 4.44 5.31 -3.29
C TYR A 143 3.63 5.60 -4.55
N THR A 144 3.72 6.80 -5.12
CA THR A 144 2.99 7.18 -6.33
C THR A 144 3.78 6.90 -7.60
N SER A 145 5.04 6.49 -7.48
CA SER A 145 5.96 6.21 -8.59
C SER A 145 6.20 4.71 -8.80
N VAL A 146 5.36 3.87 -8.18
CA VAL A 146 5.44 2.41 -8.33
C VAL A 146 5.07 2.02 -9.77
N PRO A 147 5.82 1.10 -10.42
CA PRO A 147 5.56 0.68 -11.81
C PRO A 147 4.16 0.11 -12.03
N SER A 148 3.70 0.10 -13.29
CA SER A 148 2.37 -0.43 -13.67
C SER A 148 2.17 -1.89 -13.30
N LEU A 149 0.90 -2.34 -13.27
CA LEU A 149 0.51 -3.72 -12.98
C LEU A 149 1.24 -4.76 -13.84
N ASP A 150 1.57 -4.42 -15.09
CA ASP A 150 2.28 -5.33 -16.02
C ASP A 150 3.67 -5.74 -15.49
N ASN A 151 4.36 -4.82 -14.82
CA ASN A 151 5.67 -5.10 -14.21
C ASN A 151 5.55 -6.02 -12.99
N ILE A 152 4.42 -5.93 -12.28
CA ILE A 152 4.15 -6.78 -11.12
C ILE A 152 3.93 -8.23 -11.57
N SER A 153 3.19 -8.44 -12.67
CA SER A 153 2.98 -9.78 -13.22
C SER A 153 4.29 -10.47 -13.58
N GLY A 154 5.17 -9.78 -14.32
CA GLY A 154 6.49 -10.33 -14.68
C GLY A 154 7.36 -10.64 -13.45
N LEU A 155 7.29 -9.81 -12.41
CA LEU A 155 8.00 -10.07 -11.16
C LEU A 155 7.47 -11.34 -10.46
N LEU A 156 6.15 -11.52 -10.42
CA LEU A 156 5.52 -12.69 -9.80
C LEU A 156 5.83 -13.99 -10.56
N GLU A 157 5.81 -13.94 -11.90
CA GLU A 157 6.19 -15.08 -12.74
C GLU A 157 7.66 -15.49 -12.55
N SER A 158 8.54 -14.52 -12.28
CA SER A 158 9.96 -14.77 -12.01
C SER A 158 10.26 -15.23 -10.57
N ASP A 159 9.31 -15.12 -9.63
CA ASP A 159 9.49 -15.52 -8.24
C ASP A 159 9.32 -17.04 -8.06
N THR A 160 10.43 -17.75 -8.08
CA THR A 160 10.47 -19.20 -7.87
C THR A 160 9.97 -19.66 -6.50
N THR A 161 9.84 -18.77 -5.52
CA THR A 161 9.32 -19.07 -4.18
C THR A 161 7.84 -18.78 -4.02
N LEU A 162 7.18 -18.21 -5.05
CA LEU A 162 5.78 -17.79 -4.97
C LEU A 162 4.85 -18.97 -4.66
N THR A 163 5.07 -20.13 -5.26
CA THR A 163 4.28 -21.35 -5.04
C THR A 163 4.35 -21.88 -3.60
N GLN A 164 5.40 -21.53 -2.85
CA GLN A 164 5.53 -21.90 -1.44
C GLN A 164 4.66 -21.03 -0.53
N ARG A 165 4.21 -19.87 -1.03
CA ARG A 165 3.51 -18.84 -0.26
C ARG A 165 2.11 -18.55 -0.79
N CYS A 166 1.85 -18.91 -2.05
CA CYS A 166 0.55 -18.85 -2.70
C CYS A 166 -0.04 -20.27 -2.78
N PRO A 167 -1.04 -20.60 -1.95
CA PRO A 167 -1.69 -21.91 -1.97
C PRO A 167 -2.68 -22.08 -3.14
N LEU A 168 -2.72 -21.12 -4.06
CA LEU A 168 -3.56 -21.16 -5.26
C LEU A 168 -2.69 -21.63 -6.41
N ASP A 169 -3.02 -22.79 -6.98
CA ASP A 169 -2.35 -23.30 -8.17
C ASP A 169 -2.52 -22.30 -9.32
N GLY A 170 -1.39 -21.87 -9.91
CA GLY A 170 -1.37 -20.95 -11.06
C GLY A 170 -1.90 -21.54 -12.37
N HIS A 171 -2.39 -22.79 -12.33
CA HIS A 171 -2.89 -23.55 -13.47
C HIS A 171 -4.39 -23.88 -13.30
N GLN A 172 -5.25 -22.86 -13.25
CA GLN A 172 -6.71 -23.01 -13.42
C GLN A 172 -7.35 -21.82 -14.15
#